data_AF-A0A519I3G5-F1
#
_entry.id   AF-A0A519I3G5-F1
#
_cell.length_a   1.000
_cell.length_b   1.000
_cell.length_c   1.000
_cell.angle_alpha   90.00
_cell.angle_beta   90.00
_cell.angle_gamma   90.00
#
_symmetry.space_group_name_H-M   'P 1'
#
loop_
_entity.id
_entity.type
_entity.pdbx_description
1 polymer ?
#
loop_
_entity_poly.entity_id
_entity_poly.type
_entity_poly.pdbx_seq_one_letter_code
_entity_poly.pdbx_strand_id
1 'polypeptide(L)'
;MASAPPSSPAQLFAQRFAPLRDTVYDDSAMFSGSAMSADLAALRPLAESLGAESSELAQLLWLQFVVFSKRQMDDEGLPLGLRALAIRSVLGDLTPTDRFQQHYAIGESALQSEEYDTAIEHLRQSAQWAEHESALLRREQKLGIREEIGYALHEAGRFAEALAHNQQLLPDAQVAFGSDTDVRLAGLINNLAQNAYELGDHAEAQRYLAQRLALGQALNDDDIVLDTLFQQGVLAHERGDGALARTLFEQRVAIALASGDEDLVADTEATLAELSEREQSR
;
A
#
# COMPACT_ATOMS: atom_id res chain seq x y z
N MET A 1 -2.89 54.88 -25.11
CA MET A 1 -2.98 53.44 -24.78
C MET A 1 -2.73 53.32 -23.29
N ALA A 2 -3.74 53.02 -22.49
CA ALA A 2 -3.55 52.81 -21.05
C ALA A 2 -2.87 51.45 -20.86
N SER A 3 -1.69 51.42 -20.22
CA SER A 3 -1.06 50.16 -19.82
C SER A 3 -1.95 49.46 -18.81
N ALA A 4 -2.19 48.15 -18.98
CA ALA A 4 -2.88 47.36 -17.97
C ALA A 4 -2.16 47.52 -16.61
N PRO A 5 -2.90 47.57 -15.48
CA PRO A 5 -2.29 47.63 -14.17
C PRO A 5 -1.37 46.42 -13.96
N PRO A 6 -0.26 46.56 -13.20
CA PRO A 6 0.62 45.43 -12.92
C PRO A 6 -0.16 44.32 -12.20
N SER A 7 -0.02 43.09 -12.68
CA SER A 7 -0.63 41.90 -12.08
C SER A 7 -0.22 41.79 -10.61
N SER A 8 -1.17 41.49 -9.72
CA SER A 8 -0.86 41.21 -8.32
C SER A 8 0.05 39.96 -8.22
N PRO A 9 0.83 39.80 -7.12
CA PRO A 9 1.63 38.60 -6.93
C PRO A 9 0.82 37.29 -7.04
N ALA A 10 -0.43 37.28 -6.54
CA ALA A 10 -1.34 36.15 -6.66
C ALA A 10 -1.78 35.89 -8.11
N GLN A 11 -2.07 36.95 -8.88
CA GLN A 11 -2.39 36.82 -10.30
C GLN A 11 -1.19 36.30 -11.12
N LEU A 12 0.01 36.77 -10.80
CA LEU A 12 1.25 36.29 -11.42
C LEU A 12 1.51 34.82 -11.08
N PHE A 13 1.28 34.41 -9.83
CA PHE A 13 1.38 33.01 -9.43
C PHE A 13 0.39 32.16 -10.22
N ALA A 14 -0.90 32.52 -10.23
CA ALA A 14 -1.93 31.78 -10.95
C ALA A 14 -1.62 31.64 -12.44
N GLN A 15 -1.13 32.72 -13.09
CA GLN A 15 -0.76 32.71 -14.50
C GLN A 15 0.36 31.71 -14.83
N ARG A 16 1.33 31.56 -13.93
CA ARG A 16 2.47 30.64 -14.13
C ARG A 16 2.18 29.22 -13.65
N PHE A 17 1.36 29.08 -12.61
CA PHE A 17 1.05 27.81 -11.97
C PHE A 17 0.00 27.01 -12.74
N ALA A 18 -1.07 27.64 -13.22
CA ALA A 18 -2.19 26.93 -13.85
C ALA A 18 -1.77 26.05 -15.03
N PRO A 19 -0.93 26.50 -16.00
CA PRO A 19 -0.51 25.63 -17.10
C PRO A 19 0.28 24.40 -16.65
N LEU A 20 1.10 24.53 -15.60
CA LEU A 20 1.87 23.42 -15.02
C LEU A 20 0.94 22.42 -14.34
N ARG A 21 0.01 22.93 -13.51
CA ARG A 21 -1.02 22.12 -12.85
C ARG A 21 -1.85 21.34 -13.86
N ASP A 22 -2.35 22.03 -14.88
CA ASP A 22 -3.22 21.43 -15.89
C ASP A 22 -2.46 20.35 -16.68
N THR A 23 -1.16 20.55 -16.94
CA THR A 23 -0.29 19.52 -17.56
C THR A 23 -0.10 18.29 -16.66
N VAL A 24 0.07 18.48 -15.35
CA VAL A 24 0.31 17.35 -14.42
C VAL A 24 -0.92 16.48 -14.20
N TYR A 25 -2.12 17.08 -14.25
CA TYR A 25 -3.40 16.37 -14.07
C TYR A 25 -4.08 15.95 -15.38
N ASP A 26 -3.48 16.25 -16.53
CA ASP A 26 -3.93 15.71 -17.81
C ASP A 26 -3.37 14.29 -18.00
N ASP A 27 -4.24 13.28 -17.89
CA ASP A 27 -3.89 11.87 -18.07
C ASP A 27 -3.29 11.55 -19.45
N SER A 28 -3.49 12.41 -20.44
CA SER A 28 -2.95 12.27 -21.79
C SER A 28 -1.65 13.03 -22.03
N ALA A 29 -1.25 13.91 -21.11
CA ALA A 29 -0.08 14.74 -21.27
C ALA A 29 1.22 13.98 -20.93
N MET A 30 2.21 14.09 -21.81
CA MET A 30 3.58 13.65 -21.56
C MET A 30 4.45 14.85 -21.22
N PHE A 31 5.10 14.84 -20.06
CA PHE A 31 6.04 15.88 -19.65
C PHE A 31 7.30 15.30 -19.03
N SER A 32 8.40 16.06 -19.09
CA SER A 32 9.62 15.71 -18.37
C SER A 32 9.44 15.99 -16.88
N GLY A 33 9.47 14.94 -16.05
CA GLY A 33 9.32 15.07 -14.60
C GLY A 33 10.36 15.98 -13.96
N SER A 34 11.62 15.93 -14.40
CA SER A 34 12.68 16.79 -13.88
C SER A 34 12.52 18.26 -14.29
N ALA A 35 12.09 18.53 -15.54
CA ALA A 35 11.77 19.89 -15.97
C ALA A 35 10.58 20.46 -15.20
N MET A 36 9.51 19.66 -15.03
CA MET A 36 8.34 20.05 -14.24
C MET A 36 8.70 20.36 -12.79
N SER A 37 9.54 19.53 -12.15
CA SER A 37 10.04 19.82 -10.79
C SER A 37 10.81 21.14 -10.73
N ALA A 38 11.65 21.45 -11.72
CA ALA A 38 12.40 22.71 -11.78
C ALA A 38 11.47 23.93 -11.98
N ASP A 39 10.49 23.83 -12.88
CA ASP A 39 9.51 24.88 -13.14
C ASP A 39 8.65 25.19 -11.91
N LEU A 40 8.21 24.16 -11.18
CA LEU A 40 7.49 24.31 -9.93
C LEU A 40 8.37 24.90 -8.82
N ALA A 41 9.63 24.44 -8.69
CA ALA A 41 10.57 25.01 -7.73
C ALA A 41 10.81 26.51 -7.97
N ALA A 42 10.83 26.96 -9.23
CA ALA A 42 10.99 28.37 -9.59
C ALA A 42 9.79 29.26 -9.17
N LEU A 43 8.66 28.67 -8.80
CA LEU A 43 7.50 29.39 -8.24
C LEU A 43 7.55 29.56 -6.72
N ARG A 44 8.47 28.87 -6.03
CA ARG A 44 8.56 28.86 -4.56
C ARG A 44 8.67 30.27 -3.95
N PRO A 45 9.61 31.14 -4.37
CA PRO A 45 9.76 32.45 -3.73
C PRO A 45 8.51 33.33 -3.90
N LEU A 46 7.81 33.19 -5.03
CA LEU A 46 6.57 33.92 -5.29
C LEU A 46 5.44 33.43 -4.39
N ALA A 47 5.27 32.10 -4.27
CA ALA A 47 4.26 31.52 -3.39
C ALA A 47 4.51 31.86 -1.91
N GLU A 48 5.76 31.83 -1.45
CA GLU A 48 6.13 32.19 -0.07
C GLU A 48 5.87 33.67 0.22
N SER A 49 6.05 34.56 -0.76
CA SER A 49 5.75 36.00 -0.61
C SER A 49 4.27 36.30 -0.36
N LEU A 50 3.37 35.37 -0.70
CA LEU A 50 1.92 35.46 -0.45
C LEU A 50 1.53 35.03 0.98
N GLY A 51 2.45 34.41 1.73
CA GLY A 51 2.28 34.01 3.11
C GLY A 51 2.58 32.53 3.36
N ALA A 52 3.05 32.23 4.56
CA ALA A 52 3.47 30.88 4.97
C ALA A 52 2.30 29.87 5.06
N GLU A 53 1.07 30.37 5.14
CA GLU A 53 -0.18 29.58 5.17
C GLU A 53 -1.11 29.97 4.01
N SER A 54 -0.56 30.51 2.92
CA SER A 54 -1.36 30.90 1.76
C SER A 54 -1.86 29.69 0.95
N SER A 55 -3.00 29.84 0.29
CA SER A 55 -3.56 28.82 -0.60
C SER A 55 -2.60 28.52 -1.76
N GLU A 56 -1.91 29.53 -2.28
CA GLU A 56 -0.92 29.40 -3.35
C GLU A 56 0.28 28.55 -2.92
N LEU A 57 0.77 28.74 -1.70
CA LEU A 57 1.85 27.92 -1.15
C LEU A 57 1.44 26.45 -1.06
N ALA A 58 0.23 26.20 -0.54
CA ALA A 58 -0.32 24.87 -0.39
C ALA A 58 -0.54 24.18 -1.75
N GLN A 59 -1.12 24.88 -2.73
CA GLN A 59 -1.32 24.36 -4.09
C GLN A 59 0.01 24.00 -4.76
N LEU A 60 1.03 24.86 -4.62
CA LEU A 60 2.33 24.58 -5.20
C LEU A 60 3.01 23.38 -4.54
N LEU A 61 2.98 23.30 -3.20
CA LEU A 61 3.56 22.16 -2.46
C LEU A 61 2.86 20.85 -2.81
N TRP A 62 1.53 20.86 -2.91
CA TRP A 62 0.76 19.69 -3.30
C TRP A 62 1.11 19.22 -4.71
N LEU A 63 1.23 20.14 -5.66
CA LEU A 63 1.58 19.76 -7.03
C LEU A 63 3.02 19.24 -7.14
N GLN A 64 3.95 19.82 -6.37
CA GLN A 64 5.31 19.29 -6.28
C GLN A 64 5.32 17.86 -5.73
N PHE A 65 4.58 17.61 -4.64
CA PHE A 65 4.37 16.27 -4.09
C PHE A 65 3.87 15.29 -5.16
N VAL A 66 2.80 15.62 -5.88
CA VAL A 66 2.25 14.77 -6.96
C VAL A 66 3.30 14.46 -8.04
N VAL A 67 4.12 15.44 -8.43
CA VAL A 67 5.19 15.23 -9.43
C VAL A 67 6.30 14.33 -8.88
N PHE A 68 6.66 14.43 -7.60
CA PHE A 68 7.64 13.55 -6.97
C PHE A 68 7.12 12.10 -6.86
N SER A 69 5.88 11.89 -6.42
CA SER A 69 5.29 10.53 -6.38
C SER A 69 5.16 9.91 -7.77
N LYS A 70 4.79 10.67 -8.81
CA LYS A 70 4.82 10.17 -10.21
C LYS A 70 6.22 9.77 -10.69
N ARG A 71 7.27 10.20 -10.00
CA ARG A 71 8.67 9.87 -10.28
C ARG A 71 9.26 8.83 -9.32
N GLN A 72 8.45 8.26 -8.42
CA GLN A 72 8.89 7.34 -7.36
C GLN A 72 10.00 7.96 -6.49
N MET A 73 9.83 9.25 -6.19
CA MET A 73 10.73 10.04 -5.34
C MET A 73 9.98 10.47 -4.08
N ASP A 74 9.41 9.48 -3.40
CA ASP A 74 8.50 9.71 -2.28
C ASP A 74 9.21 10.32 -1.06
N ASP A 75 10.50 10.03 -0.85
CA ASP A 75 11.31 10.64 0.22
C ASP A 75 11.39 12.17 0.08
N GLU A 76 11.53 12.68 -1.14
CA GLU A 76 11.53 14.12 -1.41
C GLU A 76 10.12 14.71 -1.48
N GLY A 77 9.14 13.93 -1.92
CA GLY A 77 7.75 14.35 -2.10
C GLY A 77 6.98 14.46 -0.79
N LEU A 78 7.09 13.46 0.08
CA LEU A 78 6.26 13.26 1.27
C LEU A 78 6.25 14.50 2.20
N PRO A 79 7.39 15.15 2.53
CA PRO A 79 7.38 16.35 3.35
C PRO A 79 6.58 17.52 2.72
N LEU A 80 6.52 17.59 1.39
CA LEU A 80 5.77 18.62 0.67
C LEU A 80 4.27 18.35 0.74
N GLY A 81 3.86 17.08 0.60
CA GLY A 81 2.46 16.64 0.73
C GLY A 81 1.93 16.91 2.14
N LEU A 82 2.69 16.49 3.16
CA LEU A 82 2.39 16.75 4.58
C LEU A 82 2.23 18.25 4.85
N ARG A 83 3.16 19.07 4.37
CA ARG A 83 3.10 20.52 4.58
C ARG A 83 1.95 21.19 3.84
N ALA A 84 1.64 20.74 2.62
CA ALA A 84 0.48 21.22 1.88
C ALA A 84 -0.82 20.93 2.64
N LEU A 85 -1.01 19.69 3.08
CA LEU A 85 -2.19 19.27 3.84
C LEU A 85 -2.33 20.02 5.17
N ALA A 86 -1.22 20.28 5.88
CA ALA A 86 -1.23 21.07 7.10
C ALA A 86 -1.75 22.50 6.86
N ILE A 87 -1.26 23.18 5.82
CA ILE A 87 -1.73 24.53 5.47
C ILE A 87 -3.22 24.50 5.09
N ARG A 88 -3.63 23.56 4.23
CA ARG A 88 -5.05 23.44 3.81
C ARG A 88 -5.99 23.11 4.96
N SER A 89 -5.51 22.36 5.95
CA SER A 89 -6.26 22.08 7.17
C SER A 89 -6.52 23.35 8.00
N VAL A 90 -5.54 24.25 8.09
CA VAL A 90 -5.70 25.56 8.76
C VAL A 90 -6.65 26.47 7.97
N LEU A 91 -6.54 26.49 6.64
CA LEU A 91 -7.43 27.26 5.76
C LEU A 91 -8.88 26.76 5.82
N GLY A 92 -9.10 25.50 6.19
CA GLY A 92 -10.43 24.90 6.25
C GLY A 92 -11.10 24.76 4.89
N ASP A 93 -10.31 24.68 3.82
CA ASP A 93 -10.78 24.70 2.43
C ASP A 93 -11.00 23.29 1.81
N LEU A 94 -10.77 22.24 2.60
CA LEU A 94 -10.89 20.85 2.17
C LEU A 94 -12.31 20.31 2.35
N THR A 95 -12.89 19.81 1.26
CA THR A 95 -14.08 18.96 1.32
C THR A 95 -13.73 17.59 1.91
N PRO A 96 -14.71 16.80 2.40
CA PRO A 96 -14.45 15.42 2.82
C PRO A 96 -13.76 14.57 1.76
N THR A 97 -14.11 14.77 0.48
CA THR A 97 -13.47 14.09 -0.65
C THR A 97 -12.01 14.51 -0.82
N ASP A 98 -11.71 15.81 -0.71
CA ASP A 98 -10.32 16.28 -0.73
C ASP A 98 -9.52 15.68 0.43
N ARG A 99 -10.09 15.63 1.64
CA ARG A 99 -9.42 15.06 2.81
C ARG A 99 -9.10 13.59 2.60
N PHE A 100 -10.09 12.81 2.17
CA PHE A 100 -9.88 11.42 1.79
C PHE A 100 -8.72 11.27 0.79
N GLN A 101 -8.79 11.98 -0.34
CA GLN A 101 -7.79 11.85 -1.41
C GLN A 101 -6.40 12.27 -0.96
N GLN A 102 -6.29 13.36 -0.19
CA GLN A 102 -5.00 13.86 0.26
C GLN A 102 -4.36 12.95 1.30
N HIS A 103 -5.14 12.46 2.26
CA HIS A 103 -4.66 11.49 3.22
C HIS A 103 -4.29 10.16 2.56
N TYR A 104 -5.05 9.70 1.57
CA TYR A 104 -4.72 8.47 0.83
C TYR A 104 -3.37 8.61 0.11
N ALA A 105 -3.19 9.65 -0.70
CA ALA A 105 -1.95 9.84 -1.46
C ALA A 105 -0.72 9.99 -0.55
N ILE A 106 -0.86 10.70 0.58
CA ILE A 106 0.22 10.80 1.58
C ILE A 106 0.50 9.44 2.21
N GLY A 107 -0.54 8.66 2.53
CA GLY A 107 -0.41 7.31 3.06
C GLY A 107 0.34 6.38 2.10
N GLU A 108 -0.03 6.38 0.82
CA GLU A 108 0.66 5.61 -0.23
C GLU A 108 2.13 6.04 -0.37
N SER A 109 2.40 7.33 -0.42
CA SER A 109 3.77 7.86 -0.52
C SER A 109 4.61 7.48 0.71
N ALA A 110 4.02 7.55 1.91
CA ALA A 110 4.67 7.11 3.14
C ALA A 110 4.96 5.60 3.16
N LEU A 111 4.10 4.75 2.56
CA LEU A 111 4.41 3.33 2.36
C LEU A 111 5.64 3.14 1.46
N GLN A 112 5.76 3.89 0.37
CA GLN A 112 6.91 3.79 -0.54
C GLN A 112 8.22 4.27 0.12
N SER A 113 8.13 5.23 1.03
CA SER A 113 9.26 5.72 1.84
C SER A 113 9.54 4.88 3.10
N GLU A 114 8.82 3.77 3.31
CA GLU A 114 8.92 2.93 4.53
C GLU A 114 8.64 3.72 5.84
N GLU A 115 7.96 4.85 5.74
CA GLU A 115 7.54 5.71 6.86
C GLU A 115 6.21 5.20 7.44
N TYR A 116 6.24 3.96 7.97
CA TYR A 116 5.01 3.20 8.27
C TYR A 116 4.10 3.86 9.31
N ASP A 117 4.62 4.57 10.31
CA ASP A 117 3.78 5.28 11.28
C ASP A 117 2.99 6.43 10.61
N THR A 118 3.64 7.17 9.70
CA THR A 118 2.99 8.19 8.88
C THR A 118 1.96 7.56 7.96
N ALA A 119 2.29 6.43 7.31
CA ALA A 119 1.34 5.70 6.48
C ALA A 119 0.10 5.27 7.27
N ILE A 120 0.28 4.65 8.45
CA ILE A 120 -0.82 4.20 9.32
C ILE A 120 -1.71 5.38 9.72
N GLU A 121 -1.13 6.50 10.12
CA GLU A 121 -1.89 7.70 10.49
C GLU A 121 -2.74 8.20 9.32
N HIS A 122 -2.12 8.41 8.17
CA HIS A 122 -2.77 9.00 7.01
C HIS A 122 -3.78 8.05 6.36
N LEU A 123 -3.50 6.74 6.28
CA LEU A 123 -4.47 5.77 5.78
C LEU A 123 -5.69 5.63 6.70
N ARG A 124 -5.51 5.70 8.03
CA ARG A 124 -6.64 5.75 8.98
C ARG A 124 -7.50 7.00 8.80
N GLN A 125 -6.89 8.16 8.61
CA GLN A 125 -7.61 9.39 8.28
C GLN A 125 -8.35 9.27 6.95
N SER A 126 -7.69 8.70 5.93
CA SER A 126 -8.30 8.43 4.63
C SER A 126 -9.54 7.55 4.75
N ALA A 127 -9.44 6.41 5.45
CA ALA A 127 -10.55 5.52 5.70
C ALA A 127 -11.70 6.22 6.46
N GLN A 128 -11.39 7.06 7.45
CA GLN A 128 -12.39 7.84 8.18
C GLN A 128 -13.16 8.80 7.26
N TRP A 129 -12.45 9.55 6.41
CA TRP A 129 -13.09 10.48 5.47
C TRP A 129 -13.84 9.77 4.34
N ALA A 130 -13.39 8.57 3.94
CA ALA A 130 -14.08 7.72 2.98
C ALA A 130 -15.47 7.24 3.45
N GLU A 131 -15.72 7.22 4.77
CA GLU A 131 -17.04 6.90 5.33
C GLU A 131 -18.01 8.08 5.37
N HIS A 132 -17.56 9.29 5.05
CA HIS A 132 -18.45 10.45 4.96
C HIS A 132 -19.43 10.28 3.78
N GLU A 133 -20.72 10.62 3.97
CA GLU A 133 -21.78 10.39 2.96
C GLU A 133 -21.48 11.05 1.60
N SER A 134 -20.75 12.17 1.62
CA SER A 134 -20.33 12.88 0.41
C SER A 134 -19.16 12.22 -0.33
N ALA A 135 -18.45 11.27 0.29
CA ALA A 135 -17.38 10.51 -0.37
C ALA A 135 -18.01 9.36 -1.17
N LEU A 136 -18.22 9.58 -2.46
CA LEU A 136 -18.81 8.60 -3.39
C LEU A 136 -17.79 7.50 -3.78
N LEU A 137 -17.36 6.71 -2.81
CA LEU A 137 -16.45 5.58 -3.01
C LEU A 137 -17.22 4.26 -3.03
N ARG A 138 -16.82 3.36 -3.94
CA ARG A 138 -17.33 1.99 -3.97
C ARG A 138 -16.80 1.22 -2.75
N ARG A 139 -17.54 0.20 -2.34
CA ARG A 139 -17.20 -0.62 -1.18
C ARG A 139 -15.81 -1.24 -1.32
N GLU A 140 -15.44 -1.66 -2.51
CA GLU A 140 -14.14 -2.25 -2.83
C GLU A 140 -13.00 -1.24 -2.66
N GLN A 141 -13.22 0.03 -3.00
CA GLN A 141 -12.21 1.08 -2.82
C GLN A 141 -11.97 1.35 -1.32
N LYS A 142 -13.03 1.33 -0.51
CA LYS A 142 -12.90 1.45 0.96
C LYS A 142 -12.15 0.27 1.58
N LEU A 143 -12.35 -0.93 1.03
CA LEU A 143 -11.60 -2.12 1.46
C LEU A 143 -10.11 -2.00 1.15
N GLY A 144 -9.74 -1.51 -0.04
CA GLY A 144 -8.33 -1.33 -0.39
C GLY A 144 -7.56 -0.47 0.62
N ILE A 145 -8.14 0.65 1.06
CA ILE A 145 -7.52 1.51 2.10
C ILE A 145 -7.29 0.73 3.40
N ARG A 146 -8.25 -0.13 3.77
CA ARG A 146 -8.14 -0.95 4.99
C ARG A 146 -7.11 -2.06 4.84
N GLU A 147 -6.97 -2.66 3.67
CA GLU A 147 -5.92 -3.64 3.38
C GLU A 147 -4.53 -3.00 3.54
N GLU A 148 -4.34 -1.78 3.01
CA GLU A 148 -3.09 -1.03 3.16
C GLU A 148 -2.78 -0.67 4.63
N ILE A 149 -3.78 -0.35 5.45
CA ILE A 149 -3.57 -0.16 6.91
C ILE A 149 -3.05 -1.46 7.55
N GLY A 150 -3.63 -2.60 7.19
CA GLY A 150 -3.20 -3.91 7.70
C GLY A 150 -1.77 -4.25 7.30
N TYR A 151 -1.40 -3.94 6.05
CA TYR A 151 -0.04 -4.06 5.53
C TYR A 151 0.93 -3.15 6.29
N ALA A 152 0.63 -1.85 6.40
CA ALA A 152 1.47 -0.87 7.10
C ALA A 152 1.72 -1.26 8.57
N LEU A 153 0.69 -1.79 9.25
CA LEU A 153 0.82 -2.29 10.62
C LEU A 153 1.75 -3.51 10.73
N HIS A 154 1.71 -4.41 9.74
CA HIS A 154 2.59 -5.57 9.69
C HIS A 154 4.05 -5.12 9.51
N GLU A 155 4.32 -4.28 8.50
CA GLU A 155 5.68 -3.78 8.23
C GLU A 155 6.25 -2.95 9.39
N ALA A 156 5.40 -2.22 10.12
CA ALA A 156 5.79 -1.52 11.35
C ALA A 156 6.09 -2.46 12.54
N GLY A 157 5.97 -3.78 12.38
CA GLY A 157 6.11 -4.76 13.47
C GLY A 157 4.96 -4.74 14.48
N ARG A 158 3.85 -4.05 14.18
CA ARG A 158 2.68 -3.90 15.06
C ARG A 158 1.71 -5.07 14.83
N PHE A 159 2.23 -6.28 14.90
CA PHE A 159 1.54 -7.51 14.49
C PHE A 159 0.21 -7.75 15.22
N ALA A 160 0.11 -7.41 16.51
CA ALA A 160 -1.14 -7.53 17.27
C ALA A 160 -2.24 -6.60 16.73
N GLU A 161 -1.88 -5.38 16.33
CA GLU A 161 -2.82 -4.44 15.71
C GLU A 161 -3.18 -4.87 14.29
N ALA A 162 -2.20 -5.33 13.50
CA ALA A 162 -2.42 -5.85 12.16
C ALA A 162 -3.38 -7.06 12.17
N LEU A 163 -3.16 -8.01 13.07
CA LEU A 163 -4.02 -9.18 13.26
C LEU A 163 -5.45 -8.76 13.60
N ALA A 164 -5.63 -7.91 14.62
CA ALA A 164 -6.95 -7.45 15.04
C ALA A 164 -7.68 -6.67 13.93
N HIS A 165 -6.95 -5.82 13.21
CA HIS A 165 -7.50 -5.04 12.09
C HIS A 165 -7.95 -5.95 10.93
N ASN A 166 -7.09 -6.88 10.52
CA ASN A 166 -7.39 -7.78 9.41
C ASN A 166 -8.49 -8.80 9.77
N GLN A 167 -8.62 -9.18 11.05
CA GLN A 167 -9.72 -10.02 11.54
C GLN A 167 -11.08 -9.33 11.38
N GLN A 168 -11.13 -8.01 11.59
CA GLN A 168 -12.32 -7.21 11.35
C GLN A 168 -12.57 -6.97 9.85
N LEU A 169 -11.51 -6.91 9.04
CA LEU A 169 -11.60 -6.67 7.59
C LEU A 169 -12.10 -7.90 6.82
N LEU A 170 -11.68 -9.10 7.20
CA LEU A 170 -12.01 -10.34 6.50
C LEU A 170 -13.52 -10.54 6.22
N PRO A 171 -14.43 -10.44 7.21
CA PRO A 171 -15.87 -10.60 6.93
C PRO A 171 -16.42 -9.50 6.01
N ASP A 172 -15.90 -8.27 6.10
CA ASP A 172 -16.34 -7.17 5.24
C ASP A 172 -15.92 -7.40 3.79
N ALA A 173 -14.72 -7.94 3.59
CA ALA A 173 -14.17 -8.33 2.30
C ALA A 173 -14.96 -9.49 1.68
N GLN A 174 -15.23 -10.55 2.44
CA GLN A 174 -16.07 -11.68 1.99
C GLN A 174 -17.44 -11.21 1.49
N VAL A 175 -18.11 -10.34 2.25
CA VAL A 175 -19.42 -9.79 1.86
C VAL A 175 -19.30 -8.89 0.62
N ALA A 176 -18.25 -8.08 0.50
CA ALA A 176 -18.07 -7.22 -0.66
C ALA A 176 -17.78 -8.01 -1.95
N PHE A 177 -16.99 -9.06 -1.84
CA PHE A 177 -16.61 -9.91 -2.97
C PHE A 177 -17.71 -10.93 -3.31
N GLY A 178 -18.62 -11.19 -2.37
CA GLY A 178 -19.76 -12.09 -2.57
C GLY A 178 -19.36 -13.57 -2.57
N SER A 179 -18.14 -13.90 -2.14
CA SER A 179 -17.64 -15.27 -2.04
C SER A 179 -16.54 -15.38 -0.98
N ASP A 180 -16.53 -16.49 -0.25
CA ASP A 180 -15.42 -16.90 0.62
C ASP A 180 -14.24 -17.48 -0.17
N THR A 181 -14.42 -17.71 -1.47
CA THR A 181 -13.41 -18.24 -2.39
C THR A 181 -12.90 -17.20 -3.39
N ASP A 182 -13.07 -15.90 -3.12
CA ASP A 182 -12.52 -14.86 -3.99
C ASP A 182 -11.00 -14.76 -3.85
N VAL A 183 -10.28 -14.75 -4.98
CA VAL A 183 -8.80 -14.70 -5.01
C VAL A 183 -8.24 -13.50 -4.23
N ARG A 184 -8.97 -12.38 -4.15
CA ARG A 184 -8.56 -11.19 -3.41
C ARG A 184 -8.44 -11.43 -1.90
N LEU A 185 -9.08 -12.46 -1.37
CA LEU A 185 -8.96 -12.83 0.05
C LEU A 185 -7.60 -13.47 0.38
N ALA A 186 -6.87 -13.99 -0.62
CA ALA A 186 -5.65 -14.75 -0.39
C ALA A 186 -4.56 -13.94 0.31
N GLY A 187 -4.36 -12.67 -0.10
CA GLY A 187 -3.40 -11.76 0.53
C GLY A 187 -3.79 -11.39 1.96
N LEU A 188 -5.07 -11.10 2.19
CA LEU A 188 -5.59 -10.79 3.52
C LEU A 188 -5.44 -11.97 4.50
N ILE A 189 -5.76 -13.19 4.05
CA ILE A 189 -5.60 -14.40 4.86
C ILE A 189 -4.12 -14.71 5.12
N ASN A 190 -3.24 -14.47 4.13
CA ASN A 190 -1.80 -14.60 4.32
C ASN A 190 -1.29 -13.66 5.42
N ASN A 191 -1.68 -12.39 5.38
CA ASN A 191 -1.29 -11.42 6.40
C ASN A 191 -1.79 -11.84 7.79
N LEU A 192 -3.01 -12.39 7.89
CA LEU A 192 -3.51 -12.95 9.16
C LEU A 192 -2.64 -14.10 9.67
N ALA A 193 -2.24 -15.02 8.79
CA ALA A 193 -1.35 -16.13 9.15
C ALA A 193 0.02 -15.63 9.63
N GLN A 194 0.64 -14.71 8.88
CA GLN A 194 1.96 -14.16 9.21
C GLN A 194 1.93 -13.38 10.53
N ASN A 195 0.92 -12.52 10.74
CA ASN A 195 0.82 -11.78 12.01
C ASN A 195 0.57 -12.72 13.21
N ALA A 196 -0.21 -13.79 13.05
CA ALA A 196 -0.38 -14.79 14.10
C ALA A 196 0.92 -15.56 14.38
N TYR A 197 1.68 -15.87 13.32
CA TYR A 197 2.98 -16.51 13.42
C TYR A 197 3.99 -15.65 14.18
N GLU A 198 4.13 -14.37 13.83
CA GLU A 198 5.04 -13.42 14.50
C GLU A 198 4.70 -13.21 15.98
N LEU A 199 3.43 -13.38 16.36
CA LEU A 199 2.98 -13.34 17.75
C LEU A 199 3.19 -14.67 18.51
N GLY A 200 3.71 -15.70 17.84
CA GLY A 200 3.91 -17.04 18.39
C GLY A 200 2.63 -17.87 18.51
N ASP A 201 1.49 -17.40 17.97
CA ASP A 201 0.25 -18.18 17.91
C ASP A 201 0.25 -19.11 16.70
N HIS A 202 1.08 -20.14 16.78
CA HIS A 202 1.27 -21.11 15.70
C HIS A 202 -0.01 -21.92 15.41
N ALA A 203 -0.95 -21.98 16.34
CA ALA A 203 -2.23 -22.66 16.13
C ALA A 203 -3.14 -21.83 15.25
N GLU A 204 -3.25 -20.53 15.53
CA GLU A 204 -4.03 -19.60 14.73
C GLU A 204 -3.40 -19.35 13.35
N ALA A 205 -2.07 -19.26 13.27
CA ALA A 205 -1.35 -19.21 11.99
C ALA A 205 -1.67 -20.42 11.11
N GLN A 206 -1.60 -21.64 11.66
CA GLN A 206 -1.95 -22.87 10.95
C GLN A 206 -3.40 -22.87 10.47
N ARG A 207 -4.33 -22.30 11.26
CA ARG A 207 -5.74 -22.19 10.88
C ARG A 207 -5.93 -21.30 9.65
N TYR A 208 -5.27 -20.14 9.61
CA TYR A 208 -5.33 -19.24 8.47
C TYR A 208 -4.61 -19.82 7.24
N LEU A 209 -3.47 -20.48 7.41
CA LEU A 209 -2.80 -21.18 6.30
C LEU A 209 -3.68 -22.30 5.73
N ALA A 210 -4.38 -23.07 6.57
CA ALA A 210 -5.32 -24.08 6.09
C ALA A 210 -6.48 -23.45 5.29
N GLN A 211 -6.98 -22.30 5.73
CA GLN A 211 -8.00 -21.54 4.99
C GLN A 211 -7.47 -21.06 3.64
N ARG A 212 -6.23 -20.52 3.58
CA ARG A 212 -5.60 -20.07 2.34
C ARG A 212 -5.29 -21.23 1.38
N LEU A 213 -4.89 -22.38 1.89
CA LEU A 213 -4.66 -23.59 1.09
C LEU A 213 -5.95 -24.06 0.43
N ALA A 214 -7.05 -24.12 1.19
CA ALA A 214 -8.36 -24.47 0.65
C ALA A 214 -8.85 -23.47 -0.42
N LEU A 215 -8.56 -22.18 -0.23
CA LEU A 215 -8.83 -21.13 -1.21
C LEU A 215 -8.06 -21.37 -2.52
N GLY A 216 -6.73 -21.57 -2.44
CA GLY A 216 -5.89 -21.84 -3.63
C GLY A 216 -6.34 -23.09 -4.38
N GLN A 217 -6.66 -24.17 -3.66
CA GLN A 217 -7.19 -25.41 -4.25
C GLN A 217 -8.54 -25.20 -4.93
N ALA A 218 -9.46 -24.44 -4.32
CA ALA A 218 -10.77 -24.14 -4.93
C ALA A 218 -10.65 -23.29 -6.20
N LEU A 219 -9.63 -22.44 -6.27
CA LEU A 219 -9.34 -21.59 -7.42
C LEU A 219 -8.51 -22.30 -8.51
N ASN A 220 -7.89 -23.44 -8.19
CA ASN A 220 -6.83 -24.06 -9.00
C ASN A 220 -5.67 -23.07 -9.25
N ASP A 221 -5.30 -22.33 -8.21
CA ASP A 221 -4.21 -21.37 -8.22
C ASP A 221 -2.99 -22.02 -7.54
N ASP A 222 -2.11 -22.59 -8.36
CA ASP A 222 -0.94 -23.32 -7.89
C ASP A 222 0.05 -22.40 -7.15
N ASP A 223 0.13 -21.12 -7.49
CA ASP A 223 1.01 -20.15 -6.81
C ASP A 223 0.59 -19.99 -5.34
N ILE A 224 -0.71 -19.79 -5.09
CA ILE A 224 -1.25 -19.72 -3.73
C ILE A 224 -1.02 -21.04 -2.99
N VAL A 225 -1.22 -22.18 -3.64
CA VAL A 225 -1.05 -23.51 -3.03
C VAL A 225 0.42 -23.74 -2.65
N LEU A 226 1.35 -23.50 -3.57
CA LEU A 226 2.78 -23.72 -3.39
C LEU A 226 3.36 -22.84 -2.28
N ASP A 227 3.01 -21.56 -2.26
CA ASP A 227 3.45 -20.64 -1.21
C ASP A 227 2.83 -21.01 0.16
N THR A 228 1.55 -21.38 0.19
CA THR A 228 0.90 -21.79 1.45
C THR A 228 1.52 -23.08 2.01
N LEU A 229 1.81 -24.07 1.17
CA LEU A 229 2.49 -25.29 1.58
C LEU A 229 3.90 -25.02 2.11
N PHE A 230 4.61 -24.03 1.52
CA PHE A 230 5.92 -23.63 2.00
C PHE A 230 5.84 -23.11 3.45
N GLN A 231 4.94 -22.15 3.68
CA GLN A 231 4.76 -21.55 5.01
C GLN A 231 4.31 -22.58 6.06
N GLN A 232 3.43 -23.52 5.70
CA GLN A 232 3.06 -24.63 6.60
C GLN A 232 4.24 -25.56 6.89
N GLY A 233 5.09 -25.83 5.88
CA GLY A 233 6.27 -26.68 6.02
C GLY A 233 7.31 -26.06 6.98
N VAL A 234 7.56 -24.76 6.84
CA VAL A 234 8.41 -23.98 7.76
C VAL A 234 7.86 -24.05 9.18
N LEU A 235 6.57 -23.75 9.36
CA LEU A 235 5.91 -23.79 10.67
C LEU A 235 5.98 -25.19 11.32
N ALA A 236 5.79 -26.25 10.55
CA ALA A 236 5.91 -27.62 11.03
C ALA A 236 7.34 -27.94 11.48
N HIS A 237 8.35 -27.52 10.70
CA HIS A 237 9.76 -27.73 11.04
C HIS A 237 10.16 -27.03 12.34
N GLU A 238 9.73 -25.78 12.53
CA GLU A 238 10.02 -24.98 13.73
C GLU A 238 9.36 -25.54 14.99
N ARG A 239 8.21 -26.21 14.83
CA ARG A 239 7.55 -26.95 15.90
C ARG A 239 8.17 -28.32 16.18
N GLY A 240 9.19 -28.72 15.43
CA GLY A 240 9.87 -30.00 15.54
C GLY A 240 9.15 -31.16 14.86
N ASP A 241 8.12 -30.90 14.06
CA ASP A 241 7.44 -31.93 13.25
C ASP A 241 8.08 -32.04 11.87
N GLY A 242 9.30 -32.61 11.84
CA GLY A 242 10.05 -32.82 10.59
C GLY A 242 9.34 -33.73 9.60
N ALA A 243 8.56 -34.70 10.08
CA ALA A 243 7.79 -35.60 9.22
C ALA A 243 6.69 -34.85 8.46
N LEU A 244 5.95 -33.98 9.14
CA LEU A 244 4.95 -33.13 8.50
C LEU A 244 5.62 -32.12 7.55
N ALA A 245 6.70 -31.46 7.99
CA ALA A 245 7.44 -30.50 7.15
C ALA A 245 7.90 -31.13 5.83
N ARG A 246 8.50 -32.32 5.90
CA ARG A 246 8.93 -33.09 4.73
C ARG A 246 7.76 -33.41 3.81
N THR A 247 6.65 -33.90 4.37
CA THR A 247 5.44 -34.24 3.61
C THR A 247 4.90 -33.03 2.85
N LEU A 248 4.94 -31.83 3.46
CA LEU A 248 4.46 -30.60 2.83
C LEU A 248 5.40 -30.12 1.71
N PHE A 249 6.72 -30.21 1.90
CA PHE A 249 7.68 -29.87 0.84
C PHE A 249 7.68 -30.88 -0.31
N GLU A 250 7.50 -32.17 -0.04
CA GLU A 250 7.30 -33.20 -1.08
C GLU A 250 6.05 -32.93 -1.92
N GLN A 251 4.96 -32.45 -1.30
CA GLN A 251 3.77 -32.01 -2.05
C GLN A 251 4.07 -30.82 -2.97
N ARG A 252 4.88 -29.84 -2.54
CA ARG A 252 5.29 -28.72 -3.41
C ARG A 252 6.07 -29.22 -4.62
N VAL A 253 7.03 -30.11 -4.42
CA VAL A 253 7.81 -30.72 -5.52
C VAL A 253 6.89 -31.46 -6.49
N ALA A 254 5.90 -32.21 -5.99
CA ALA A 254 4.96 -32.92 -6.85
C ALA A 254 4.11 -31.98 -7.73
N ILE A 255 3.67 -30.83 -7.19
CA ILE A 255 2.94 -29.80 -7.95
C ILE A 255 3.87 -29.15 -8.98
N ALA A 256 5.08 -28.78 -8.59
CA ALA A 256 6.08 -28.20 -9.49
C ALA A 256 6.39 -29.13 -10.67
N LEU A 257 6.61 -30.43 -10.41
CA LEU A 257 6.82 -31.43 -11.46
C LEU A 257 5.62 -31.57 -12.41
N ALA A 258 4.40 -31.45 -11.90
CA ALA A 258 3.18 -31.51 -12.72
C ALA A 258 3.01 -30.27 -13.62
N SER A 259 3.53 -29.11 -13.19
CA SER A 259 3.49 -27.87 -13.98
C SER A 259 4.45 -27.89 -15.19
N GLY A 260 5.55 -28.64 -15.09
CA GLY A 260 6.62 -28.63 -16.10
C GLY A 260 7.51 -27.39 -16.08
N ASP A 261 7.39 -26.53 -15.06
CA ASP A 261 8.26 -25.38 -14.83
C ASP A 261 9.58 -25.84 -14.18
N GLU A 262 10.67 -25.83 -14.94
CA GLU A 262 11.99 -26.29 -14.48
C GLU A 262 12.57 -25.40 -13.36
N ASP A 263 12.28 -24.09 -13.38
CA ASP A 263 12.76 -23.16 -12.36
C ASP A 263 12.04 -23.41 -11.03
N LEU A 264 10.72 -23.62 -11.08
CA LEU A 264 9.91 -23.97 -9.91
C LEU A 264 10.30 -25.35 -9.33
N VAL A 265 10.60 -26.34 -10.18
CA VAL A 265 11.10 -27.65 -9.73
C VAL A 265 12.42 -27.47 -8.98
N ALA A 266 13.37 -26.72 -9.56
CA ALA A 266 14.65 -26.47 -8.92
C ALA A 266 14.51 -25.77 -7.55
N ASP A 267 13.64 -24.76 -7.44
CA ASP A 267 13.37 -24.05 -6.17
C ASP A 267 12.79 -24.98 -5.09
N THR A 268 11.78 -25.76 -5.46
CA THR A 268 11.10 -26.66 -4.51
C THR A 268 12.00 -27.81 -4.06
N GLU A 269 12.82 -28.36 -4.95
CA GLU A 269 13.81 -29.39 -4.61
C GLU A 269 14.93 -28.86 -3.71
N ALA A 270 15.42 -27.63 -3.99
CA ALA A 270 16.42 -26.99 -3.14
C ALA A 270 15.90 -26.80 -1.71
N THR A 271 14.65 -26.33 -1.56
CA THR A 271 14.00 -26.18 -0.25
C THR A 271 13.94 -27.52 0.52
N LEU A 272 13.57 -28.62 -0.16
CA LEU A 272 13.48 -29.94 0.45
C LEU A 272 14.87 -30.51 0.84
N ALA A 273 15.89 -30.24 0.02
CA ALA A 273 17.27 -30.61 0.31
C ALA A 273 17.79 -29.88 1.55
N GLU A 274 17.57 -28.57 1.66
CA GLU A 274 17.94 -27.77 2.83
C GLU A 274 17.30 -28.31 4.13
N LEU A 275 16.01 -28.67 4.08
CA LEU A 275 15.35 -29.31 5.23
C LEU A 275 16.08 -30.60 5.63
N SER A 276 16.38 -31.45 4.66
CA SER A 276 17.01 -32.76 4.88
C SER A 276 18.41 -32.64 5.51
N GLU A 277 19.20 -31.65 5.08
CA GLU A 277 20.52 -31.36 5.64
C GLU A 277 20.43 -30.84 7.09
N ARG A 278 19.45 -29.96 7.38
CA ARG A 278 19.20 -29.46 8.74
C ARG A 278 18.78 -30.57 9.69
N GLU A 279 17.99 -31.54 9.22
CA GLU A 279 17.57 -32.70 10.01
C GLU A 279 18.74 -33.67 10.31
N GLN A 280 19.70 -33.81 9.38
CA GLN A 280 20.89 -34.66 9.58
C GLN A 280 21.94 -34.02 10.50
N SER A 281 21.89 -32.70 10.66
CA SER A 281 22.85 -31.93 11.46
C SER A 281 22.43 -31.74 12.93
N ARG A 282 21.27 -32.28 13.34
CA ARG A 282 20.74 -32.25 14.72
C ARG A 282 21.03 -33.55 15.47
#